data_AF-A0A6I5CM48-F1
#
_entry.id   AF-A0A6I5CM48-F1
#
_cell.length_a   1.000
_cell.length_b   1.000
_cell.length_c   1.000
_cell.angle_alpha   90.00
_cell.angle_beta   90.00
_cell.angle_gamma   90.00
#
_symmetry.space_group_name_H-M   'P 1'
#
loop_
_entity.id
_entity.type
_entity.pdbx_description
1 polymer ?
#
loop_
_entity_poly.entity_id
_entity_poly.type
_entity_poly.pdbx_seq_one_letter_code
_entity_poly.pdbx_strand_id
1 'polypeptide(L)'
;AAAPLDPRTGRSTLARFTFAPPVRAGGRWEVTRAEFVPELFDPDAGRVVDVDEAIGRGADLQAVRDGIRGAVLARGAAKDGLVMGR
;
A
#
# COMPACT_ATOMS: atom_id res chain seq x y z
N ALA A 1 -19.41 -18.61 -21.43
CA ALA A 1 -19.54 -17.41 -20.59
C ALA A 1 -18.15 -17.05 -20.07
N ALA A 2 -17.79 -15.77 -20.03
CA ALA A 2 -16.53 -15.35 -19.40
C ALA A 2 -16.57 -15.69 -17.90
N ALA A 3 -15.44 -16.11 -17.33
CA ALA A 3 -15.34 -16.32 -15.89
C ALA A 3 -15.64 -15.00 -15.15
N PRO A 4 -16.28 -15.05 -13.97
CA PRO A 4 -16.47 -13.86 -13.14
C PRO A 4 -15.11 -13.25 -12.80
N LEU A 5 -15.05 -11.92 -12.79
CA LEU A 5 -13.83 -11.19 -12.44
C LEU A 5 -13.42 -11.52 -10.99
N ASP A 6 -12.13 -11.76 -10.76
CA ASP A 6 -11.60 -11.94 -9.41
C ASP A 6 -11.86 -10.64 -8.61
N PRO A 7 -12.45 -10.69 -7.40
CA PRO A 7 -12.66 -9.51 -6.56
C PRO A 7 -11.37 -8.73 -6.25
N ARG A 8 -10.19 -9.35 -6.43
CA ARG A 8 -8.87 -8.74 -6.26
C ARG A 8 -8.37 -7.98 -7.48
N THR A 9 -9.06 -8.03 -8.62
CA THR A 9 -8.68 -7.25 -9.79
C THR A 9 -8.63 -5.76 -9.45
N GLY A 10 -7.57 -5.07 -9.90
CA GLY A 10 -7.37 -3.64 -9.65
C GLY A 10 -6.76 -3.29 -8.29
N ARG A 11 -6.63 -4.25 -7.36
CA ARG A 11 -5.97 -4.02 -6.06
C ARG A 11 -4.45 -4.02 -6.24
N SER A 12 -3.78 -3.02 -5.68
CA SER A 12 -2.31 -2.84 -5.75
C SER A 12 -1.78 -2.26 -4.44
N THR A 13 -0.45 -2.11 -4.36
CA THR A 13 0.22 -1.32 -3.34
C THR A 13 1.37 -0.52 -3.90
N LEU A 14 1.56 0.68 -3.38
CA LEU A 14 2.76 1.48 -3.63
C LEU A 14 3.72 1.40 -2.45
N ALA A 15 5.01 1.16 -2.72
CA ALA A 15 6.05 1.15 -1.70
C ALA A 15 6.56 2.57 -1.45
N ARG A 16 6.62 2.99 -0.18
CA ARG A 16 7.08 4.31 0.24
C ARG A 16 8.19 4.16 1.27
N PHE A 17 9.35 4.78 1.00
CA PHE A 17 10.52 4.73 1.88
C PHE A 17 10.95 6.13 2.28
N THR A 18 11.22 6.34 3.57
CA THR A 18 11.85 7.56 4.09
C THR A 18 13.31 7.30 4.38
N PHE A 19 14.18 8.19 3.92
CA PHE A 19 15.62 8.06 4.10
C PHE A 19 16.16 9.15 5.03
N ALA A 20 17.10 8.79 5.90
CA ALA A 20 17.90 9.73 6.67
C ALA A 20 19.29 9.91 6.04
N PRO A 21 19.84 11.14 6.11
CA PRO A 21 21.17 11.41 5.58
C PRO A 21 22.25 10.60 6.33
N PRO A 22 23.40 10.31 5.69
CA PRO A 22 24.49 9.61 6.33
C PRO A 22 25.09 10.40 7.50
N VAL A 23 25.48 9.71 8.57
CA VAL A 23 26.09 10.32 9.77
C VAL A 23 27.54 10.78 9.55
N ARG A 24 28.18 10.31 8.48
CA ARG A 24 29.56 10.65 8.11
C ARG A 24 29.67 10.86 6.61
N ALA A 25 30.65 11.66 6.19
CA ALA A 25 30.99 11.84 4.79
C ALA A 25 31.25 10.46 4.12
N GLY A 26 30.67 10.27 2.93
CA GLY A 26 30.75 9.01 2.18
C GLY A 26 29.99 7.83 2.83
N GLY A 27 29.13 8.05 3.82
CA GLY A 27 28.24 7.02 4.36
C GLY A 27 27.03 6.75 3.44
N ARG A 28 26.27 5.68 3.73
CA ARG A 28 25.04 5.34 3.02
C ARG A 28 23.83 6.09 3.60
N TRP A 29 22.82 6.32 2.78
CA TRP A 29 21.50 6.74 3.25
C TRP A 29 20.79 5.54 3.88
N GLU A 30 20.25 5.72 5.07
CA GLU A 30 19.51 4.66 5.77
C GLU A 30 18.02 4.85 5.57
N VAL A 31 17.30 3.77 5.32
CA VAL A 31 15.83 3.77 5.39
C VAL A 31 15.43 3.86 6.87
N THR A 32 14.73 4.92 7.24
CA THR A 32 14.19 5.09 8.60
C THR A 32 12.73 4.68 8.71
N ARG A 33 12.03 4.58 7.59
CA ARG A 33 10.65 4.12 7.53
C ARG A 33 10.36 3.41 6.21
N ALA A 34 9.71 2.26 6.29
CA ALA A 34 9.20 1.50 5.16
C ALA A 34 7.69 1.39 5.29
N GLU A 35 6.98 1.79 4.24
CA GLU A 35 5.52 1.79 4.20
C GLU A 35 4.99 1.15 2.92
N PHE A 36 3.78 0.59 2.99
CA PHE A 36 2.97 0.27 1.82
C PHE A 36 1.68 1.07 1.85
N VAL A 37 1.30 1.66 0.71
CA VAL A 37 0.05 2.39 0.53
C VAL A 37 -0.92 1.50 -0.24
N PRO A 38 -2.14 1.20 0.27
CA PRO A 38 -3.11 0.39 -0.43
C PRO A 38 -3.75 1.17 -1.58
N GLU A 39 -3.81 0.54 -2.75
CA GLU A 39 -4.30 1.17 -3.98
C GLU A 39 -5.42 0.35 -4.64
N LEU A 40 -6.33 1.04 -5.32
CA LEU A 40 -7.38 0.43 -6.14
C LEU A 40 -7.52 1.19 -7.46
N PHE A 41 -7.58 0.47 -8.58
CA PHE A 41 -7.98 1.07 -9.85
C PHE A 41 -9.50 1.31 -9.86
N ASP A 42 -9.90 2.58 -9.97
CA ASP A 42 -11.27 3.03 -10.16
C ASP A 42 -11.56 3.11 -11.67
N PRO A 43 -12.37 2.20 -12.23
CA PRO A 43 -12.66 2.17 -13.66
C PRO A 43 -13.59 3.31 -14.12
N ASP A 44 -14.43 3.84 -13.22
CA ASP A 44 -15.36 4.93 -13.55
C ASP A 44 -14.59 6.25 -13.67
N ALA A 45 -13.59 6.43 -12.81
CA ALA A 45 -12.70 7.57 -12.85
C ALA A 45 -11.48 7.41 -13.78
N GLY A 46 -11.20 6.18 -14.23
CA GLY A 46 -10.04 5.84 -15.05
C GLY A 46 -8.69 6.08 -14.38
N ARG A 47 -8.59 5.93 -13.05
CA ARG A 47 -7.36 6.20 -12.28
C ARG A 47 -7.16 5.25 -11.11
N VAL A 48 -5.92 5.16 -10.64
CA VAL A 48 -5.62 4.54 -9.34
C VAL A 48 -5.95 5.53 -8.23
N VAL A 49 -6.56 5.04 -7.15
CA VAL A 49 -6.85 5.80 -5.93
C VAL A 49 -6.16 5.20 -4.73
N ASP A 50 -5.71 6.06 -3.82
CA ASP A 50 -5.31 5.67 -2.46
C ASP A 50 -6.57 5.25 -1.69
N VAL A 51 -6.57 3.99 -1.22
CA VAL A 51 -7.71 3.39 -0.55
C VAL A 51 -7.93 4.00 0.83
N ASP A 52 -6.88 4.31 1.58
CA ASP A 52 -7.01 4.91 2.91
C ASP A 52 -7.50 6.36 2.81
N GLU A 53 -7.05 7.12 1.80
CA GLU A 53 -7.57 8.46 1.53
C GLU A 53 -9.05 8.41 1.13
N ALA A 54 -9.44 7.48 0.25
CA ALA A 54 -10.82 7.30 -0.17
C ALA A 54 -11.75 6.93 1.00
N ILE A 55 -11.30 6.04 1.90
CA ILE A 55 -12.02 5.71 3.14
C ILE A 55 -12.16 6.96 4.02
N GLY A 56 -11.08 7.75 4.16
CA GLY A 56 -11.11 9.02 4.90
C GLY A 56 -12.12 10.02 4.34
N ARG A 57 -12.45 9.93 3.05
CA ARG A 57 -13.48 10.73 2.36
C ARG A 57 -14.87 10.09 2.36
N GLY A 58 -15.04 8.93 3.01
CA GLY A 58 -16.33 8.26 3.19
C GLY A 58 -16.63 7.10 2.23
N ALA A 59 -15.64 6.63 1.46
CA ALA A 59 -15.82 5.44 0.63
C ALA A 59 -15.91 4.14 1.47
N ASP A 60 -16.78 3.22 1.07
CA ASP A 60 -16.89 1.89 1.68
C ASP A 60 -15.89 0.90 1.06
N LEU A 61 -14.61 1.05 1.44
CA LEU A 61 -13.48 0.27 0.90
C LEU A 61 -12.68 -0.47 1.99
N GLN A 62 -13.22 -0.61 3.19
CA GLN A 62 -12.57 -1.20 4.36
C GLN A 62 -12.17 -2.65 4.09
N ALA A 63 -13.06 -3.44 3.47
CA ALA A 63 -12.76 -4.82 3.10
C ALA A 63 -11.65 -4.94 2.03
N VAL A 64 -11.55 -3.96 1.13
CA VAL A 64 -10.46 -3.89 0.14
C VAL A 64 -9.14 -3.62 0.84
N ARG A 65 -9.10 -2.58 1.68
CA ARG A 65 -7.92 -2.23 2.50
C ARG A 65 -7.45 -3.41 3.35
N ASP A 66 -8.35 -4.04 4.08
CA ASP A 66 -8.02 -5.10 5.01
C ASP A 66 -7.54 -6.36 4.27
N GLY A 67 -8.11 -6.65 3.10
CA GLY A 67 -7.62 -7.71 2.21
C GLY A 67 -6.21 -7.44 1.67
N ILE A 68 -5.92 -6.21 1.24
CA ILE A 68 -4.58 -5.80 0.80
C ILE A 68 -3.58 -5.91 1.96
N ARG A 69 -3.92 -5.34 3.11
CA ARG A 69 -3.10 -5.41 4.33
C ARG A 69 -2.78 -6.85 4.73
N GLY A 70 -3.78 -7.73 4.71
CA GLY A 70 -3.60 -9.14 4.98
C GLY A 70 -2.61 -9.79 4.00
N ALA A 71 -2.76 -9.53 2.70
CA ALA A 71 -1.87 -10.07 1.68
C ALA A 71 -0.41 -9.58 1.81
N VAL A 72 -0.20 -8.28 2.07
CA VAL A 72 1.14 -7.70 2.24
C VAL A 72 1.85 -8.26 3.47
N LEU A 73 1.14 -8.36 4.60
CA LEU A 73 1.76 -8.75 5.87
C LEU A 73 1.85 -10.27 6.07
N ALA A 74 1.18 -11.08 5.23
CA ALA A 74 1.09 -12.53 5.37
C ALA A 74 2.45 -13.25 5.46
N ARG A 75 3.50 -12.70 4.82
CA ARG A 75 4.84 -13.33 4.77
C ARG A 75 5.82 -12.78 5.82
N GLY A 76 5.32 -12.08 6.84
CA GLY A 76 6.13 -11.62 7.96
C GLY A 76 6.75 -10.24 7.79
N ALA A 77 6.41 -9.49 6.73
CA ALA A 77 6.93 -8.15 6.50
C ALA A 77 6.69 -7.16 7.68
N ALA A 78 5.64 -7.39 8.47
CA ALA A 78 5.41 -6.64 9.71
C ALA A 78 6.57 -6.79 10.71
N LYS A 79 7.20 -7.98 10.78
CA LYS A 79 8.34 -8.25 11.66
C LYS A 79 9.59 -7.50 11.21
N ASP A 80 9.68 -7.20 9.93
CA ASP A 80 10.76 -6.40 9.33
C ASP A 80 10.48 -4.89 9.41
N GLY A 81 9.42 -4.48 10.11
CA GLY A 81 9.08 -3.08 10.35
C GLY A 81 8.26 -2.42 9.24
N LEU A 82 7.76 -3.17 8.25
CA LEU A 82 6.85 -2.63 7.24
C LEU A 82 5.51 -2.26 7.88
N VAL A 83 5.09 -1.00 7.69
CA VAL A 83 3.80 -0.49 8.18
C VAL A 83 2.91 -0.03 7.04
N MET A 84 1.59 0.02 7.26
CA MET A 84 0.69 0.62 6.28
C MET A 84 0.84 2.14 6.34
N GLY A 85 1.00 2.75 5.17
CA GLY A 85 0.96 4.20 5.01
C GLY A 85 -0.43 4.72 5.36
N ARG A 86 -0.48 5.96 5.83
CA ARG A 86 -1.67 6.79 5.81
C ARG A 86 -1.43 7.98 4.91
#